data_AF-D9QSG6-F1
#
_entry.id   AF-D9QSG6-F1
#
_cell.length_a   1.000
_cell.length_b   1.000
_cell.length_c   1.000
_cell.angle_alpha   90.00
_cell.angle_beta   90.00
_cell.angle_gamma   90.00
#
_symmetry.space_group_name_H-M   'P 1'
#
loop_
_entity.id
_entity.type
_entity.pdbx_description
1 polymer ?
#
loop_
_entity_poly.entity_id
_entity_poly.type
_entity_poly.pdbx_seq_one_letter_code
_entity_poly.pdbx_strand_id
1 'polypeptide(L)'
;MKRKFIIILILLLIFLLSGCSSILKNFKDETPPKIVKVQPTDGAKDVDISSEIKVYFNEKLAENSIKSSILLIRKDTGKVMEADVSYKNKVITLDPKRKYVDIGNKIVLRGVKTGLEYQIFIKDDIKDDSGNSLKENHSFEFKTSDLDYGLYWFGPNGECEKYVDGRKNEYYDPQKPVVIYSHGWQPGLYESTFTQDQPYIRSTHNYSINTGKIWRKKGYNIGAWMWGQFAAEGFLEDEIIRVEDAEAKIWFDKNIRYKVRNGSYRYFNQKKSVHEIFYDTYIKALRNNTNENIRLVGHSIGNQVVITLAHKISNNIKENNLDSHYMPKRIALLDPYWSNSHFSNGKSIANVISDYAMEMATKNDVVIENYRTTKTSTLIGDLNYALQDIAAVYRVNAGFLDYLKKLTKFRKEHNYATTWYFWSMKYDIPANNNGVIGARASNYKIKQCMNIHRNSTWFWKMNWFGVGNMAGEETPSPYDDEFTMESGVISAIGN
;
A
#
# COMPACT_ATOMS: atom_id res chain seq x y z
N MET A 1 -53.03 -44.04 -66.58
CA MET A 1 -53.53 -43.48 -65.30
C MET A 1 -52.47 -43.27 -64.20
N LYS A 2 -51.40 -44.07 -64.10
CA LYS A 2 -50.43 -43.98 -62.97
C LYS A 2 -49.49 -42.76 -62.96
N ARG A 3 -49.16 -42.14 -64.10
CA ARG A 3 -48.23 -40.98 -64.18
C ARG A 3 -48.84 -39.63 -63.76
N LYS A 4 -50.15 -39.43 -63.98
CA LYS A 4 -50.84 -38.18 -63.58
C LYS A 4 -51.12 -38.12 -62.06
N PHE A 5 -51.29 -39.27 -61.41
CA PHE A 5 -51.52 -39.36 -59.97
C PHE A 5 -50.27 -39.04 -59.14
N ILE A 6 -49.08 -39.42 -59.62
CA ILE A 6 -47.80 -39.15 -58.94
C ILE A 6 -47.44 -37.66 -59.00
N ILE A 7 -47.74 -36.97 -60.12
CA ILE A 7 -47.49 -35.53 -60.25
C ILE A 7 -48.43 -34.72 -59.34
N ILE A 8 -49.69 -35.15 -59.18
CA ILE A 8 -50.64 -34.51 -58.24
C ILE A 8 -50.22 -34.76 -56.79
N LEU A 9 -49.71 -35.95 -56.44
CA LEU A 9 -49.20 -36.22 -55.10
C LEU A 9 -47.93 -35.41 -54.77
N ILE A 10 -47.03 -35.24 -55.75
CA ILE A 10 -45.81 -34.43 -55.58
C ILE A 10 -46.14 -32.94 -55.49
N LEU A 11 -47.11 -32.43 -56.26
CA LEU A 11 -47.59 -31.05 -56.14
C LEU A 11 -48.35 -30.80 -54.82
N LEU A 12 -49.12 -31.79 -54.31
CA LEU A 12 -49.72 -31.71 -52.97
C LEU A 12 -48.65 -31.76 -51.86
N LEU A 13 -47.59 -32.56 -52.02
CA LEU A 13 -46.48 -32.60 -51.07
C LEU A 13 -45.67 -31.29 -51.07
N ILE A 14 -45.48 -30.68 -52.25
CA ILE A 14 -44.83 -29.37 -52.38
C ILE A 14 -45.71 -28.25 -51.79
N PHE A 15 -47.04 -28.31 -51.96
CA PHE A 15 -47.97 -27.38 -51.31
C PHE A 15 -48.07 -27.57 -49.78
N LEU A 16 -47.93 -28.81 -49.30
CA LEU A 16 -47.87 -29.13 -47.87
C LEU A 16 -46.51 -28.76 -47.25
N LEU A 17 -45.42 -28.76 -48.03
CA LEU A 17 -44.09 -28.30 -47.60
C LEU A 17 -43.92 -26.78 -47.71
N SER A 18 -44.67 -26.08 -48.58
CA SER A 18 -44.69 -24.61 -48.64
C SER A 18 -45.69 -23.97 -47.67
N GLY A 19 -46.56 -24.77 -47.03
CA GLY A 19 -47.61 -24.31 -46.11
C GLY A 19 -47.19 -24.14 -44.66
N CYS A 20 -45.95 -24.50 -44.28
CA CYS A 20 -45.40 -24.26 -42.95
C CYS A 20 -44.29 -23.20 -42.98
N SER A 21 -44.56 -22.09 -43.67
CA SER A 21 -44.01 -20.79 -43.27
C SER A 21 -45.09 -20.03 -42.50
N SER A 22 -45.75 -20.70 -41.56
CA SER A 22 -46.51 -20.04 -40.51
C SER A 22 -45.51 -19.32 -39.62
N ILE A 23 -45.20 -18.07 -40.00
CA ILE A 23 -45.03 -16.95 -39.08
C ILE A 23 -44.30 -17.38 -37.81
N LEU A 24 -42.98 -17.59 -37.89
CA LEU A 24 -42.15 -17.19 -36.76
C LEU A 24 -42.28 -15.67 -36.70
N LYS A 25 -43.38 -15.19 -36.09
CA LYS A 25 -43.41 -13.87 -35.48
C LYS A 25 -42.32 -13.99 -34.44
N ASN A 26 -41.13 -13.53 -34.82
CA ASN A 26 -40.07 -13.26 -33.88
C ASN A 26 -40.69 -12.21 -32.96
N PHE A 27 -41.26 -12.65 -31.84
CA PHE A 27 -41.77 -11.74 -30.82
C PHE A 27 -40.53 -11.05 -30.31
N LYS A 28 -40.24 -9.90 -30.91
CA LYS A 28 -39.22 -9.00 -30.42
C LYS A 28 -39.65 -8.67 -28.99
N ASP A 29 -38.78 -8.93 -28.03
CA ASP A 29 -39.03 -8.48 -26.68
C ASP A 29 -39.19 -6.96 -26.71
N GLU A 30 -40.24 -6.45 -26.10
CA GLU A 30 -40.51 -5.02 -25.96
C GLU A 30 -40.43 -4.57 -24.49
N THR A 31 -40.04 -5.49 -23.59
CA THR A 31 -39.93 -5.23 -22.15
C THR A 31 -38.62 -4.52 -21.84
N PRO A 32 -38.65 -3.31 -21.25
CA PRO A 32 -37.43 -2.66 -20.82
C PRO A 32 -36.71 -3.40 -19.67
N PRO A 33 -35.37 -3.42 -19.65
CA PRO A 33 -34.62 -3.85 -18.48
C PRO A 33 -34.94 -2.97 -17.27
N LYS A 34 -34.91 -3.57 -16.07
CA LYS A 34 -35.20 -2.93 -14.79
C LYS A 34 -34.12 -3.25 -13.77
N ILE A 35 -33.72 -2.23 -13.02
CA ILE A 35 -32.87 -2.41 -11.84
C ILE A 35 -33.73 -2.99 -10.71
N VAL A 36 -33.32 -4.14 -10.18
CA VAL A 36 -34.03 -4.84 -9.10
C VAL A 36 -33.37 -4.64 -7.74
N LYS A 37 -32.06 -4.35 -7.73
CA LYS A 37 -31.27 -4.16 -6.51
C LYS A 37 -30.01 -3.38 -6.82
N VAL A 38 -29.53 -2.62 -5.85
CA VAL A 38 -28.21 -2.00 -5.86
C VAL A 38 -27.43 -2.36 -4.59
N GLN A 39 -26.11 -2.37 -4.70
CA GLN A 39 -25.19 -2.52 -3.58
C GLN A 39 -24.02 -1.54 -3.79
N PRO A 40 -23.67 -0.69 -2.82
CA PRO A 40 -24.41 -0.41 -1.57
C PRO A 40 -25.87 -0.02 -1.81
N THR A 41 -26.73 -0.17 -0.80
CA THR A 41 -28.12 0.31 -0.87
C THR A 41 -28.13 1.83 -1.02
N ASP A 42 -29.18 2.39 -1.61
CA ASP A 42 -29.31 3.83 -1.73
C ASP A 42 -29.30 4.51 -0.34
N GLY A 43 -28.51 5.58 -0.22
CA GLY A 43 -28.26 6.29 1.05
C GLY A 43 -27.35 5.55 2.04
N ALA A 44 -26.69 4.46 1.65
CA ALA A 44 -25.80 3.71 2.55
C ALA A 44 -24.68 4.59 3.12
N LYS A 45 -24.37 4.40 4.40
CA LYS A 45 -23.28 5.07 5.11
C LYS A 45 -22.19 4.07 5.48
N ASP A 46 -21.01 4.58 5.81
CA ASP A 46 -19.86 3.79 6.26
C ASP A 46 -19.41 2.69 5.28
N VAL A 47 -19.58 2.93 3.97
CA VAL A 47 -19.16 2.01 2.93
C VAL A 47 -17.63 1.98 2.84
N ASP A 48 -17.00 0.81 3.01
CA ASP A 48 -15.54 0.70 2.84
C ASP A 48 -15.17 1.11 1.40
N ILE A 49 -14.12 1.92 1.26
CA ILE A 49 -13.67 2.47 -0.02
C ILE A 49 -13.23 1.41 -1.05
N SER A 50 -12.99 0.18 -0.62
CA SER A 50 -12.69 -0.96 -1.48
C SER A 50 -13.93 -1.77 -1.86
N SER A 51 -15.13 -1.39 -1.41
CA SER A 51 -16.36 -2.11 -1.72
C SER A 51 -16.66 -2.08 -3.21
N GLU A 52 -16.95 -3.25 -3.78
CA GLU A 52 -17.51 -3.34 -5.13
C GLU A 52 -18.92 -2.73 -5.15
N ILE A 53 -19.21 -1.99 -6.22
CA ILE A 53 -20.54 -1.41 -6.45
C ILE A 53 -21.26 -2.30 -7.45
N LYS A 54 -22.45 -2.79 -7.12
CA LYS A 54 -23.21 -3.74 -7.95
C LYS A 54 -24.60 -3.22 -8.26
N VAL A 55 -25.01 -3.37 -9.52
CA VAL A 55 -26.35 -3.06 -10.01
C VAL A 55 -26.93 -4.33 -10.61
N TYR A 56 -28.04 -4.79 -10.06
CA TYR A 56 -28.70 -6.03 -10.44
C TYR A 56 -29.88 -5.72 -11.34
N PHE A 57 -30.00 -6.43 -12.45
CA PHE A 57 -31.09 -6.30 -13.42
C PHE A 57 -31.98 -7.54 -13.41
N ASN A 58 -33.25 -7.36 -13.75
CA ASN A 58 -34.22 -8.45 -13.94
C ASN A 58 -33.85 -9.35 -15.15
N GLU A 59 -33.15 -8.81 -16.13
CA GLU A 59 -32.85 -9.47 -17.40
C GLU A 59 -31.43 -9.23 -17.93
N LYS A 60 -31.12 -9.87 -19.06
CA LYS A 60 -29.80 -9.81 -19.68
C LYS A 60 -29.66 -8.51 -20.45
N LEU A 61 -28.48 -7.90 -20.37
CA LEU A 61 -28.14 -6.63 -21.00
C LEU A 61 -27.25 -6.86 -22.23
N ALA A 62 -27.39 -5.99 -23.23
CA ALA A 62 -26.43 -5.90 -24.32
C ALA A 62 -25.15 -5.22 -23.81
N GLU A 63 -24.04 -5.97 -23.80
CA GLU A 63 -22.78 -5.54 -23.16
C GLU A 63 -22.20 -4.22 -23.73
N ASN A 64 -22.41 -3.99 -25.03
CA ASN A 64 -21.95 -2.77 -25.72
C ASN A 64 -22.65 -1.49 -25.25
N SER A 65 -23.80 -1.60 -24.56
CA SER A 65 -24.56 -0.47 -24.02
C SER A 65 -24.17 -0.08 -22.59
N ILE A 66 -23.26 -0.81 -21.93
CA ILE A 66 -23.07 -0.68 -20.47
C ILE A 66 -22.03 0.39 -20.11
N LYS A 67 -20.85 0.35 -20.74
CA LYS A 67 -19.64 1.01 -20.21
C LYS A 67 -19.76 2.55 -20.16
N SER A 68 -20.37 3.18 -21.15
CA SER A 68 -20.55 4.65 -21.20
C SER A 68 -21.76 5.14 -20.40
N SER A 69 -22.52 4.21 -19.85
CA SER A 69 -23.87 4.44 -19.33
C SER A 69 -23.95 4.36 -17.82
N ILE A 70 -22.84 4.06 -17.15
CA ILE A 70 -22.73 4.06 -15.71
C ILE A 70 -21.54 4.91 -15.25
N LEU A 71 -21.80 5.87 -14.37
CA LEU A 71 -20.81 6.85 -13.91
C LEU A 71 -20.77 6.84 -12.39
N LEU A 72 -19.55 6.79 -11.83
CA LEU A 72 -19.30 7.07 -10.42
C LEU A 72 -18.92 8.54 -10.27
N ILE A 73 -19.73 9.31 -9.55
CA ILE A 73 -19.61 10.77 -9.43
C ILE A 73 -19.37 11.13 -7.97
N ARG A 74 -18.40 12.01 -7.71
CA ARG A 74 -18.16 12.58 -6.38
C ARG A 74 -19.07 13.81 -6.17
N LYS A 75 -19.99 13.76 -5.21
CA LYS A 75 -21.08 14.75 -5.09
C LYS A 75 -20.60 16.18 -4.83
N ASP A 76 -19.57 16.34 -4.01
CA ASP A 76 -19.02 17.66 -3.61
C ASP A 76 -18.45 18.48 -4.78
N THR A 77 -18.11 17.85 -5.90
CA THR A 77 -17.37 18.46 -7.00
C THR A 77 -17.90 18.10 -8.39
N GLY A 78 -18.88 17.19 -8.48
CA GLY A 78 -19.41 16.68 -9.73
C GLY A 78 -18.40 15.88 -10.57
N LYS A 79 -17.22 15.58 -10.03
CA LYS A 79 -16.16 14.90 -10.80
C LYS A 79 -16.49 13.42 -10.99
N VAL A 80 -16.35 12.93 -12.21
CA VAL A 80 -16.42 11.49 -12.51
C VAL A 80 -15.13 10.80 -12.02
N MET A 81 -15.28 9.75 -11.23
CA MET A 81 -14.20 8.91 -10.73
C MET A 81 -13.94 7.76 -11.71
N GLU A 82 -12.68 7.33 -11.77
CA GLU A 82 -12.28 6.17 -12.56
C GLU A 82 -12.72 4.87 -11.87
N ALA A 83 -13.32 3.96 -12.63
CA ALA A 83 -13.73 2.64 -12.18
C ALA A 83 -13.69 1.65 -13.34
N ASP A 84 -13.32 0.40 -13.07
CA ASP A 84 -13.52 -0.69 -14.03
C ASP A 84 -14.99 -1.12 -13.98
N VAL A 85 -15.60 -1.27 -15.15
CA VAL A 85 -16.98 -1.74 -15.29
C VAL A 85 -16.96 -3.13 -15.92
N SER A 86 -17.56 -4.10 -15.24
CA SER A 86 -17.75 -5.46 -15.72
C SER A 86 -19.20 -5.87 -15.64
N TYR A 87 -19.60 -6.84 -16.47
CA TYR A 87 -20.96 -7.36 -16.48
C TYR A 87 -20.92 -8.90 -16.50
N LYS A 88 -21.67 -9.52 -15.59
CA LYS A 88 -21.86 -10.97 -15.57
C LYS A 88 -23.18 -11.32 -14.91
N ASN A 89 -23.92 -12.27 -15.48
CA ASN A 89 -25.14 -12.82 -14.90
C ASN A 89 -26.16 -11.75 -14.44
N LYS A 90 -26.49 -10.78 -15.31
CA LYS A 90 -27.43 -9.68 -15.00
C LYS A 90 -26.94 -8.69 -13.93
N VAL A 91 -25.65 -8.70 -13.60
CA VAL A 91 -25.06 -7.80 -12.61
C VAL A 91 -23.96 -6.99 -13.27
N ILE A 92 -24.11 -5.66 -13.25
CA ILE A 92 -23.00 -4.73 -13.52
C ILE A 92 -22.23 -4.56 -12.21
N THR A 93 -20.91 -4.72 -12.25
CA THR A 93 -20.01 -4.45 -11.13
C THR A 93 -19.06 -3.32 -11.51
N LEU A 94 -19.01 -2.27 -10.69
CA LEU A 94 -17.97 -1.24 -10.74
C LEU A 94 -16.95 -1.47 -9.64
N ASP A 95 -15.67 -1.42 -10.03
CA ASP A 95 -14.51 -1.45 -9.14
C ASP A 95 -13.79 -0.09 -9.17
N PRO A 96 -14.01 0.80 -8.18
CA PRO A 96 -13.40 2.12 -8.16
C PRO A 96 -11.88 2.07 -8.08
N LYS A 97 -11.19 2.79 -8.97
CA LYS A 97 -9.72 2.81 -9.03
C LYS A 97 -9.12 3.94 -8.20
N ARG A 98 -7.93 3.68 -7.65
CA ARG A 98 -7.12 4.64 -6.90
C ARG A 98 -5.70 4.70 -7.45
N LYS A 99 -5.16 5.92 -7.50
CA LYS A 99 -3.83 6.17 -8.07
C LYS A 99 -3.15 7.38 -7.45
N TYR A 100 -1.92 7.20 -7.01
CA TYR A 100 -1.00 8.27 -6.65
C TYR A 100 -0.41 8.88 -7.91
N VAL A 101 -0.52 10.20 -8.03
CA VAL A 101 -0.01 10.96 -9.17
C VAL A 101 0.88 12.07 -8.66
N ASP A 102 2.07 12.17 -9.22
CA ASP A 102 2.92 13.33 -9.05
C ASP A 102 2.42 14.47 -9.95
N ILE A 103 2.14 15.62 -9.37
CA ILE A 103 1.73 16.83 -10.09
C ILE A 103 2.84 17.91 -10.07
N GLY A 104 4.09 17.48 -9.87
CA GLY A 104 5.31 18.31 -9.88
C GLY A 104 5.75 18.72 -8.48
N ASN A 105 4.87 19.38 -7.73
CA ASN A 105 5.18 19.90 -6.39
C ASN A 105 4.60 19.05 -5.24
N LYS A 106 3.71 18.11 -5.54
CA LYS A 106 2.98 17.32 -4.56
C LYS A 106 2.55 15.99 -5.16
N ILE A 107 2.47 14.97 -4.30
CA ILE A 107 1.80 13.71 -4.64
C ILE A 107 0.33 13.79 -4.23
N VAL A 108 -0.56 13.47 -5.16
CA VAL A 108 -2.02 13.46 -4.93
C VAL A 108 -2.58 12.08 -5.17
N LEU A 109 -3.51 11.66 -4.29
CA LEU A 109 -4.30 10.45 -4.48
C LEU A 109 -5.58 10.81 -5.25
N ARG A 110 -5.73 10.21 -6.43
CA ARG A 110 -6.96 10.21 -7.24
C ARG A 110 -7.76 8.93 -6.92
N GLY A 111 -9.08 9.02 -7.12
CA GLY A 111 -10.04 7.94 -6.83
C GLY A 111 -10.95 8.25 -5.65
N VAL A 112 -11.64 7.21 -5.17
CA VAL A 112 -12.50 7.27 -3.98
C VAL A 112 -11.69 7.59 -2.72
N LYS A 113 -12.32 8.33 -1.80
CA LYS A 113 -11.70 8.83 -0.56
C LYS A 113 -12.68 8.70 0.59
N THR A 114 -12.16 8.51 1.79
CA THR A 114 -12.94 8.39 3.04
C THR A 114 -13.76 9.64 3.37
N GLY A 115 -14.90 9.40 4.02
CA GLY A 115 -15.80 10.40 4.57
C GLY A 115 -16.54 11.25 3.54
N LEU A 116 -16.52 10.86 2.26
CA LEU A 116 -17.18 11.58 1.16
C LEU A 116 -18.38 10.83 0.60
N GLU A 117 -19.29 11.60 0.00
CA GLU A 117 -20.46 11.10 -0.69
C GLU A 117 -20.23 10.94 -2.19
N TYR A 118 -20.78 9.85 -2.72
CA TYR A 118 -20.69 9.47 -4.11
C TYR A 118 -22.07 9.10 -4.64
N GLN A 119 -22.29 9.37 -5.91
CA GLN A 119 -23.48 9.01 -6.66
C GLN A 119 -23.08 8.04 -7.78
N ILE A 120 -23.87 7.00 -7.96
CA ILE A 120 -23.87 6.21 -9.18
C ILE A 120 -25.00 6.72 -10.06
N PHE A 121 -24.64 7.20 -11.25
CA PHE A 121 -25.59 7.64 -12.26
C PHE A 121 -25.64 6.62 -13.39
N ILE A 122 -26.82 6.10 -13.67
CA ILE A 122 -27.11 5.08 -14.67
C ILE A 122 -28.02 5.71 -15.72
N LYS A 123 -27.53 5.77 -16.95
CA LYS A 123 -28.26 6.34 -18.08
C LYS A 123 -29.35 5.38 -18.57
N ASP A 124 -30.41 5.95 -19.11
CA ASP A 124 -31.50 5.24 -19.79
C ASP A 124 -31.07 4.56 -21.12
N ASP A 125 -29.88 4.87 -21.62
CA ASP A 125 -29.31 4.27 -22.84
C ASP A 125 -28.73 2.84 -22.64
N ILE A 126 -28.76 2.29 -21.43
CA ILE A 126 -28.53 0.86 -21.19
C ILE A 126 -29.64 0.05 -21.86
N LYS A 127 -29.26 -0.99 -22.62
CA LYS A 127 -30.18 -1.82 -23.39
C LYS A 127 -30.11 -3.29 -23.00
N ASP A 128 -31.21 -4.00 -23.21
CA ASP A 128 -31.24 -5.46 -23.28
C ASP A 128 -30.71 -5.98 -24.64
N ASP A 129 -30.63 -7.31 -24.79
CA ASP A 129 -30.23 -7.96 -26.05
C ASP A 129 -31.23 -7.73 -27.21
N SER A 130 -32.46 -7.31 -26.91
CA SER A 130 -33.52 -7.01 -27.88
C SER A 130 -33.56 -5.54 -28.31
N GLY A 131 -32.72 -4.70 -27.69
CA GLY A 131 -32.55 -3.28 -27.96
C GLY A 131 -33.49 -2.36 -27.19
N ASN A 132 -34.23 -2.86 -26.19
CA ASN A 132 -35.06 -2.02 -25.32
C ASN A 132 -34.19 -1.28 -24.32
N SER A 133 -34.38 0.02 -24.22
CA SER A 133 -33.67 0.89 -23.27
C SER A 133 -34.30 0.84 -21.90
N LEU A 134 -33.50 1.05 -20.85
CA LEU A 134 -33.99 1.34 -19.50
C LEU A 134 -35.00 2.51 -19.57
N LYS A 135 -36.09 2.41 -18.79
CA LYS A 135 -37.23 3.33 -18.91
C LYS A 135 -36.87 4.80 -18.65
N GLU A 136 -35.95 5.04 -17.71
CA GLU A 136 -35.51 6.37 -17.30
C GLU A 136 -34.12 6.27 -16.65
N ASN A 137 -33.42 7.42 -16.57
CA ASN A 137 -32.17 7.50 -15.83
C ASN A 137 -32.40 7.10 -14.37
N HIS A 138 -31.48 6.32 -13.80
CA HIS A 138 -31.51 5.94 -12.41
C HIS A 138 -30.29 6.48 -11.68
N SER A 139 -30.44 6.83 -10.40
CA SER A 139 -29.29 7.15 -9.57
C SER A 139 -29.49 6.65 -8.16
N PHE A 140 -28.38 6.34 -7.48
CA PHE A 140 -28.35 6.08 -6.05
C PHE A 140 -27.05 6.62 -5.47
N GLU A 141 -27.04 6.83 -4.16
CA GLU A 141 -25.91 7.44 -3.48
C GLU A 141 -25.43 6.62 -2.28
N PHE A 142 -24.18 6.86 -1.90
CA PHE A 142 -23.60 6.29 -0.70
C PHE A 142 -22.50 7.20 -0.14
N LYS A 143 -22.22 7.04 1.15
CA LYS A 143 -21.12 7.69 1.85
C LYS A 143 -20.07 6.66 2.26
N THR A 144 -18.84 6.94 1.89
CA THR A 144 -17.68 6.13 2.28
C THR A 144 -17.38 6.25 3.77
N SER A 145 -16.83 5.18 4.36
CA SER A 145 -16.36 5.15 5.75
C SER A 145 -15.35 6.26 6.01
N ASP A 146 -15.34 6.74 7.25
CA ASP A 146 -14.40 7.76 7.72
C ASP A 146 -13.00 7.19 8.01
N LEU A 147 -12.80 5.87 7.93
CA LEU A 147 -11.55 5.18 8.22
C LEU A 147 -11.05 4.34 7.02
N ASP A 148 -9.81 4.55 6.61
CA ASP A 148 -9.03 3.74 5.69
C ASP A 148 -7.73 3.27 6.35
N TYR A 149 -7.62 1.96 6.51
CA TYR A 149 -6.42 1.26 6.97
C TYR A 149 -6.34 -0.09 6.27
N GLY A 150 -5.14 -0.67 6.21
CA GLY A 150 -4.95 -2.00 5.66
C GLY A 150 -3.69 -2.12 4.81
N LEU A 151 -3.45 -3.32 4.26
CA LEU A 151 -2.37 -3.55 3.31
C LEU A 151 -2.83 -3.16 1.90
N TYR A 152 -2.04 -2.33 1.23
CA TYR A 152 -2.26 -1.93 -0.16
C TYR A 152 -1.15 -2.48 -1.05
N TRP A 153 -1.52 -2.97 -2.23
CA TRP A 153 -0.60 -3.38 -3.28
C TRP A 153 -0.55 -2.32 -4.37
N PHE A 154 0.63 -2.11 -4.95
CA PHE A 154 0.89 -1.00 -5.87
C PHE A 154 1.28 -1.45 -7.28
N GLY A 155 0.70 -0.76 -8.26
CA GLY A 155 1.06 -0.84 -9.66
C GLY A 155 2.28 0.03 -10.01
N PRO A 156 2.81 -0.13 -11.23
CA PRO A 156 4.07 0.50 -11.64
C PRO A 156 3.97 2.02 -11.86
N ASN A 157 2.78 2.62 -11.95
CA ASN A 157 2.62 4.06 -12.17
C ASN A 157 1.84 4.75 -11.05
N GLY A 158 1.85 4.16 -9.85
CA GLY A 158 1.21 4.71 -8.66
C GLY A 158 -0.22 4.22 -8.44
N GLU A 159 -0.74 3.32 -9.29
CA GLU A 159 -1.99 2.61 -9.02
C GLU A 159 -1.90 1.89 -7.68
N CYS A 160 -2.99 1.83 -6.93
CA CYS A 160 -3.03 1.07 -5.68
C CYS A 160 -4.38 0.41 -5.46
N GLU A 161 -4.34 -0.77 -4.84
CA GLU A 161 -5.54 -1.52 -4.47
C GLU A 161 -5.38 -2.10 -3.07
N LYS A 162 -6.39 -1.88 -2.22
CA LYS A 162 -6.47 -2.47 -0.87
C LYS A 162 -6.59 -3.98 -0.99
N TYR A 163 -5.89 -4.72 -0.14
CA TYR A 163 -6.14 -6.13 0.04
C TYR A 163 -7.52 -6.35 0.66
N VAL A 164 -8.31 -7.23 0.04
CA VAL A 164 -9.61 -7.70 0.54
C VAL A 164 -9.61 -9.22 0.52
N ASP A 165 -9.92 -9.85 1.64
CA ASP A 165 -9.88 -11.31 1.77
C ASP A 165 -10.83 -11.98 0.77
N GLY A 166 -10.33 -13.00 0.07
CA GLY A 166 -11.06 -13.71 -0.98
C GLY A 166 -11.17 -12.98 -2.32
N ARG A 167 -10.72 -11.72 -2.42
CA ARG A 167 -10.70 -10.97 -3.69
C ARG A 167 -9.32 -11.03 -4.35
N LYS A 168 -9.29 -11.26 -5.66
CA LYS A 168 -8.07 -11.10 -6.46
C LYS A 168 -7.64 -9.63 -6.40
N ASN A 169 -6.37 -9.39 -6.13
CA ASN A 169 -5.77 -8.06 -6.22
C ASN A 169 -4.98 -7.93 -7.52
N GLU A 170 -5.17 -6.85 -8.26
CA GLU A 170 -4.60 -6.61 -9.58
C GLU A 170 -3.07 -6.47 -9.54
N TYR A 171 -2.53 -6.00 -8.41
CA TYR A 171 -1.12 -5.64 -8.26
C TYR A 171 -0.31 -6.65 -7.46
N TYR A 172 -0.90 -7.76 -7.03
CA TYR A 172 -0.21 -8.80 -6.27
C TYR A 172 -0.13 -10.12 -7.04
N ASP A 173 1.07 -10.70 -7.06
CA ASP A 173 1.34 -12.02 -7.63
C ASP A 173 2.00 -12.92 -6.57
N PRO A 174 1.36 -14.02 -6.15
CA PRO A 174 1.88 -14.88 -5.09
C PRO A 174 3.25 -15.52 -5.41
N GLN A 175 3.67 -15.57 -6.67
CA GLN A 175 4.94 -16.19 -7.06
C GLN A 175 6.13 -15.21 -7.02
N LYS A 176 5.88 -13.94 -6.72
CA LYS A 176 6.90 -12.88 -6.72
C LYS A 176 7.36 -12.49 -5.31
N PRO A 177 8.62 -12.03 -5.16
CA PRO A 177 9.12 -11.50 -3.90
C PRO A 177 8.31 -10.28 -3.47
N VAL A 178 8.29 -10.00 -2.17
CA VAL A 178 7.44 -8.98 -1.57
C VAL A 178 8.30 -7.95 -0.83
N VAL A 179 8.00 -6.66 -1.01
CA VAL A 179 8.42 -5.61 -0.08
C VAL A 179 7.18 -4.92 0.48
N ILE A 180 7.06 -4.83 1.81
CA ILE A 180 5.98 -4.10 2.48
C ILE A 180 6.57 -2.97 3.32
N TYR A 181 6.11 -1.77 3.04
CA TYR A 181 6.49 -0.56 3.76
C TYR A 181 5.48 -0.19 4.84
N SER A 182 5.95 0.29 6.00
CA SER A 182 5.11 0.99 6.98
C SER A 182 5.72 2.35 7.30
N HIS A 183 4.93 3.40 7.09
CA HIS A 183 5.31 4.76 7.47
C HIS A 183 5.18 4.98 8.98
N GLY A 184 5.61 6.14 9.48
CA GLY A 184 5.59 6.49 10.90
C GLY A 184 4.58 7.54 11.36
N TRP A 185 4.98 8.45 12.26
CA TRP A 185 4.08 9.44 12.84
C TRP A 185 3.75 10.53 11.81
N GLN A 186 2.47 10.88 11.70
CA GLN A 186 1.98 11.84 10.70
C GLN A 186 1.23 13.01 11.34
N PRO A 187 1.93 13.91 12.03
CA PRO A 187 1.30 15.11 12.53
C PRO A 187 0.98 15.99 11.33
N GLY A 188 -0.28 16.40 11.20
CA GLY A 188 -0.68 17.19 10.04
C GLY A 188 -1.33 16.41 8.91
N LEU A 189 -1.67 15.14 9.11
CA LEU A 189 -2.61 14.43 8.24
C LEU A 189 -4.05 14.96 8.47
N TYR A 190 -4.23 16.28 8.32
CA TYR A 190 -5.52 16.94 8.22
C TYR A 190 -5.62 17.57 6.83
N GLU A 191 -6.78 17.37 6.20
CA GLU A 191 -7.20 17.93 4.91
C GLU A 191 -6.76 17.22 3.60
N SER A 192 -7.80 16.66 2.96
CA SER A 192 -8.00 16.40 1.53
C SER A 192 -7.56 15.08 0.88
N THR A 193 -6.59 14.31 1.40
CA THR A 193 -6.08 13.17 0.59
C THR A 193 -5.56 11.90 1.29
N PHE A 194 -5.24 11.88 2.59
CA PHE A 194 -4.65 10.69 3.26
C PHE A 194 -3.52 10.04 2.41
N THR A 195 -2.62 10.88 1.85
CA THR A 195 -1.70 10.52 0.76
C THR A 195 -0.31 10.06 1.17
N GLN A 196 0.07 10.16 2.44
CA GLN A 196 1.49 10.19 2.83
C GLN A 196 2.09 8.83 3.24
N ASP A 197 1.48 7.72 2.85
CA ASP A 197 1.81 6.41 3.41
C ASP A 197 2.67 5.53 2.49
N GLN A 198 3.12 6.04 1.33
CA GLN A 198 3.86 5.26 0.33
C GLN A 198 5.17 5.94 -0.14
N PRO A 199 6.28 5.18 -0.34
CA PRO A 199 7.57 5.70 -0.80
C PRO A 199 7.81 5.50 -2.31
N TYR A 200 6.82 4.98 -3.04
CA TYR A 200 6.89 4.54 -4.43
C TYR A 200 6.82 5.67 -5.45
N ILE A 201 6.05 6.72 -5.17
CA ILE A 201 5.96 7.95 -5.97
C ILE A 201 6.36 9.11 -5.06
N ARG A 202 7.43 9.83 -5.42
CA ARG A 202 7.99 10.94 -4.65
C ARG A 202 8.37 12.10 -5.56
N SER A 203 8.13 13.32 -5.08
CA SER A 203 8.76 14.54 -5.59
C SER A 203 9.73 15.05 -4.51
N THR A 204 11.02 15.15 -4.83
CA THR A 204 12.07 15.63 -3.94
C THR A 204 13.00 16.57 -4.69
N HIS A 205 13.17 17.82 -4.20
CA HIS A 205 14.25 18.74 -4.62
C HIS A 205 14.50 18.75 -6.15
N ASN A 206 13.44 18.99 -6.95
CA ASN A 206 13.40 19.00 -8.42
C ASN A 206 13.38 17.63 -9.14
N TYR A 207 13.33 16.52 -8.41
CA TYR A 207 13.21 15.17 -8.97
C TYR A 207 11.83 14.59 -8.70
N SER A 208 11.14 14.16 -9.76
CA SER A 208 10.03 13.23 -9.66
C SER A 208 10.58 11.82 -9.88
N ILE A 209 10.46 10.97 -8.85
CA ILE A 209 10.97 9.60 -8.89
C ILE A 209 9.83 8.63 -8.60
N ASN A 210 9.70 7.65 -9.48
CA ASN A 210 8.82 6.51 -9.30
C ASN A 210 9.67 5.28 -8.96
N THR A 211 9.99 5.13 -7.67
CA THR A 211 10.72 3.95 -7.17
C THR A 211 9.85 2.69 -7.29
N GLY A 212 8.52 2.80 -7.20
CA GLY A 212 7.62 1.66 -7.41
C GLY A 212 7.86 0.96 -8.76
N LYS A 213 8.01 1.73 -9.84
CA LYS A 213 8.35 1.22 -11.17
C LYS A 213 9.70 0.49 -11.19
N ILE A 214 10.68 0.98 -10.44
CA ILE A 214 12.02 0.37 -10.33
C ILE A 214 11.89 -1.00 -9.67
N TRP A 215 11.21 -1.08 -8.53
CA TRP A 215 11.00 -2.32 -7.79
C TRP A 215 10.16 -3.35 -8.56
N ARG A 216 9.09 -2.90 -9.23
CA ARG A 216 8.27 -3.75 -10.12
C ARG A 216 9.10 -4.33 -11.26
N LYS A 217 9.98 -3.54 -11.89
CA LYS A 217 10.91 -4.01 -12.93
C LYS A 217 11.92 -5.03 -12.40
N LYS A 218 12.26 -4.97 -11.11
CA LYS A 218 13.08 -5.98 -10.42
C LYS A 218 12.26 -7.19 -9.94
N GLY A 219 10.98 -7.28 -10.30
CA GLY A 219 10.13 -8.44 -10.05
C GLY A 219 9.40 -8.44 -8.71
N TYR A 220 9.45 -7.36 -7.93
CA TYR A 220 8.79 -7.32 -6.62
C TYR A 220 7.31 -6.97 -6.70
N ASN A 221 6.50 -7.64 -5.89
CA ASN A 221 5.28 -7.06 -5.34
C ASN A 221 5.67 -5.94 -4.38
N ILE A 222 5.06 -4.78 -4.54
CA ILE A 222 5.28 -3.61 -3.68
C ILE A 222 4.00 -3.33 -2.88
N GLY A 223 4.10 -3.37 -1.56
CA GLY A 223 3.00 -3.17 -0.64
C GLY A 223 3.27 -2.06 0.36
N ALA A 224 2.21 -1.48 0.92
CA ALA A 224 2.36 -0.60 2.09
C ALA A 224 1.20 -0.82 3.07
N TRP A 225 1.56 -0.88 4.35
CA TRP A 225 0.63 -0.89 5.48
C TRP A 225 0.16 0.54 5.74
N MET A 226 -1.09 0.81 5.34
CA MET A 226 -1.76 2.08 5.55
C MET A 226 -2.32 2.10 6.97
N TRP A 227 -1.74 2.94 7.81
CA TRP A 227 -2.22 3.19 9.16
C TRP A 227 -2.19 4.68 9.50
N GLY A 228 -2.06 5.56 8.50
CA GLY A 228 -1.92 7.01 8.69
C GLY A 228 -2.98 7.62 9.59
N GLN A 229 -4.25 7.20 9.48
CA GLN A 229 -5.31 7.72 10.36
C GLN A 229 -5.16 7.31 11.83
N PHE A 230 -4.52 6.16 12.11
CA PHE A 230 -4.16 5.74 13.47
C PHE A 230 -2.90 6.47 13.96
N ALA A 231 -1.95 6.73 13.06
CA ALA A 231 -0.70 7.43 13.34
C ALA A 231 -0.82 8.96 13.40
N ALA A 232 -1.95 9.51 12.95
CA ALA A 232 -2.24 10.94 12.87
C ALA A 232 -2.55 11.51 14.25
N GLU A 233 -1.51 11.60 15.07
CA GLU A 233 -1.55 12.24 16.38
C GLU A 233 -1.03 13.68 16.29
N GLY A 234 -1.73 14.59 16.96
CA GLY A 234 -1.51 16.02 16.83
C GLY A 234 -0.28 16.53 17.59
N PHE A 235 0.13 17.74 17.22
CA PHE A 235 0.69 18.67 18.20
C PHE A 235 -0.50 19.25 18.97
N LEU A 236 -0.48 19.25 20.30
CA LEU A 236 -1.47 20.03 21.05
C LEU A 236 -1.23 21.54 20.85
N GLU A 237 -2.22 22.36 21.19
CA GLU A 237 -2.07 23.83 21.26
C GLU A 237 -0.90 24.27 22.16
N ASP A 238 -0.42 23.39 23.04
CA ASP A 238 0.70 23.62 23.98
C ASP A 238 2.05 23.00 23.54
N GLU A 239 2.29 22.78 22.24
CA GLU A 239 3.57 22.27 21.70
C GLU A 239 4.03 20.86 22.18
N ILE A 240 3.19 20.11 22.89
CA ILE A 240 3.50 18.72 23.27
C ILE A 240 3.40 17.80 22.03
N ILE A 241 4.54 17.20 21.67
CA ILE A 241 4.69 16.15 20.67
C ILE A 241 4.03 14.87 21.22
N ARG A 242 3.08 14.28 20.48
CA ARG A 242 2.37 13.03 20.87
C ARG A 242 2.77 11.83 20.00
N VAL A 243 4.07 11.66 19.75
CA VAL A 243 4.57 10.47 19.04
C VAL A 243 4.29 9.22 19.87
N GLU A 244 4.33 9.36 21.18
CA GLU A 244 4.03 8.36 22.19
C GLU A 244 2.59 7.86 22.09
N ASP A 245 1.60 8.70 21.79
CA ASP A 245 0.22 8.24 21.57
C ASP A 245 0.12 7.31 20.35
N ALA A 246 0.89 7.59 19.30
CA ALA A 246 0.98 6.70 18.15
C ALA A 246 1.73 5.40 18.52
N GLU A 247 2.76 5.48 19.34
CA GLU A 247 3.50 4.33 19.88
C GLU A 247 2.59 3.42 20.71
N ALA A 248 1.80 4.00 21.61
CA ALA A 248 0.93 3.27 22.50
C ALA A 248 -0.03 2.39 21.71
N LYS A 249 -0.58 2.87 20.59
CA LYS A 249 -1.46 2.08 19.70
C LYS A 249 -0.76 0.92 19.02
N ILE A 250 0.57 0.99 18.84
CA ILE A 250 1.35 -0.12 18.32
C ILE A 250 1.40 -1.23 19.35
N TRP A 251 1.62 -0.94 20.64
CA TRP A 251 1.95 -1.95 21.64
C TRP A 251 0.86 -2.28 22.66
N PHE A 252 0.19 -1.25 23.18
CA PHE A 252 -0.55 -1.30 24.45
C PHE A 252 -2.01 -0.89 24.29
N ASP A 253 -2.28 0.21 23.59
CA ASP A 253 -3.62 0.78 23.46
C ASP A 253 -4.43 -0.01 22.44
N LYS A 254 -5.38 -0.78 22.96
CA LYS A 254 -6.37 -1.52 22.20
C LYS A 254 -7.63 -0.70 21.92
N ASN A 255 -7.74 0.51 22.45
CA ASN A 255 -8.84 1.45 22.19
C ASN A 255 -8.41 2.54 21.22
N ILE A 256 -7.92 2.13 20.05
CA ILE A 256 -7.30 3.01 19.06
C ILE A 256 -8.26 4.12 18.64
N ARG A 257 -7.90 5.37 18.93
CA ARG A 257 -8.53 6.53 18.27
C ARG A 257 -7.91 6.77 16.89
N TYR A 258 -8.66 7.40 15.99
CA TYR A 258 -8.21 7.75 14.65
C TYR A 258 -8.71 9.11 14.22
N LYS A 259 -7.91 9.81 13.41
CA LYS A 259 -8.23 11.13 12.87
C LYS A 259 -9.18 10.99 11.68
N VAL A 260 -10.27 11.75 11.66
CA VAL A 260 -11.20 11.83 10.52
C VAL A 260 -11.01 13.13 9.73
N ARG A 261 -11.67 13.23 8.57
CA ARG A 261 -11.45 14.31 7.59
C ARG A 261 -11.66 15.74 8.13
N ASN A 262 -12.61 15.94 9.05
CA ASN A 262 -12.87 17.24 9.69
C ASN A 262 -11.89 17.56 10.85
N GLY A 263 -10.87 16.72 11.05
CA GLY A 263 -9.88 16.90 12.11
C GLY A 263 -10.32 16.39 13.49
N SER A 264 -11.54 15.89 13.68
CA SER A 264 -11.92 15.28 14.95
C SER A 264 -11.36 13.86 15.10
N TYR A 265 -11.40 13.33 16.32
CA TYR A 265 -11.08 11.92 16.59
C TYR A 265 -12.35 11.08 16.67
N ARG A 266 -12.24 9.83 16.23
CA ARG A 266 -13.20 8.74 16.49
C ARG A 266 -12.47 7.53 17.04
N TYR A 267 -13.21 6.54 17.56
CA TYR A 267 -12.63 5.32 18.11
C TYR A 267 -12.88 4.12 17.19
N PHE A 268 -11.83 3.32 17.02
CA PHE A 268 -11.89 2.05 16.34
C PHE A 268 -12.57 1.02 17.25
N ASN A 269 -13.52 0.27 16.71
CA ASN A 269 -14.40 -0.60 17.49
C ASN A 269 -13.79 -1.97 17.81
N GLN A 270 -12.57 -2.26 17.36
CA GLN A 270 -11.89 -3.52 17.67
C GLN A 270 -10.82 -3.33 18.74
N LYS A 271 -10.78 -4.24 19.72
CA LYS A 271 -9.80 -4.24 20.81
C LYS A 271 -8.49 -4.92 20.42
N LYS A 272 -7.83 -4.38 19.39
CA LYS A 272 -6.52 -4.83 18.90
C LYS A 272 -5.59 -3.64 18.72
N SER A 273 -4.32 -3.86 19.00
CA SER A 273 -3.23 -2.93 18.69
C SER A 273 -2.90 -2.97 17.19
N VAL A 274 -2.19 -1.95 16.69
CA VAL A 274 -1.87 -1.82 15.25
C VAL A 274 -1.08 -3.02 14.73
N HIS A 275 -0.11 -3.53 15.50
CA HIS A 275 0.69 -4.68 15.05
C HIS A 275 -0.15 -5.98 15.00
N GLU A 276 -1.14 -6.15 15.89
CA GLU A 276 -2.07 -7.29 15.85
C GLU A 276 -2.99 -7.22 14.63
N ILE A 277 -3.52 -6.03 14.31
CA ILE A 277 -4.35 -5.84 13.11
C ILE A 277 -3.52 -6.10 11.84
N PHE A 278 -2.27 -5.62 11.82
CA PHE A 278 -1.38 -5.86 10.70
C PHE A 278 -1.03 -7.34 10.58
N TYR A 279 -0.75 -8.04 11.68
CA TYR A 279 -0.51 -9.49 11.68
C TYR A 279 -1.66 -10.26 11.03
N ASP A 280 -2.90 -10.03 11.45
CA ASP A 280 -4.08 -10.69 10.88
C ASP A 280 -4.23 -10.42 9.38
N THR A 281 -3.91 -9.20 8.96
CA THR A 281 -3.98 -8.81 7.55
C THR A 281 -2.86 -9.46 6.74
N TYR A 282 -1.65 -9.49 7.28
CA TYR A 282 -0.44 -10.03 6.66
C TYR A 282 -0.58 -11.53 6.38
N ILE A 283 -0.99 -12.32 7.38
CA ILE A 283 -1.15 -13.77 7.21
C ILE A 283 -2.19 -14.09 6.14
N LYS A 284 -3.29 -13.32 6.08
CA LYS A 284 -4.33 -13.53 5.06
C LYS A 284 -3.84 -13.12 3.67
N ALA A 285 -3.19 -11.96 3.57
CA ALA A 285 -2.73 -11.41 2.31
C ALA A 285 -1.61 -12.24 1.66
N LEU A 286 -0.76 -12.87 2.48
CA LEU A 286 0.39 -13.64 2.01
C LEU A 286 0.20 -15.16 2.10
N ARG A 287 -1.00 -15.65 2.46
CA ARG A 287 -1.26 -17.10 2.61
C ARG A 287 -0.91 -17.98 1.41
N ASN A 288 -0.93 -17.38 0.23
CA ASN A 288 -0.63 -18.06 -1.03
C ASN A 288 0.76 -17.67 -1.58
N ASN A 289 1.54 -16.86 -0.87
CA ASN A 289 2.87 -16.48 -1.34
C ASN A 289 3.79 -17.70 -1.35
N THR A 290 4.33 -18.01 -2.53
CA THR A 290 5.21 -19.17 -2.76
C THR A 290 6.66 -18.75 -2.98
N ASN A 291 6.95 -17.46 -3.00
CA ASN A 291 8.31 -16.95 -3.22
C ASN A 291 9.14 -16.89 -1.94
N GLU A 292 8.48 -16.68 -0.79
CA GLU A 292 9.07 -16.61 0.57
C GLU A 292 10.10 -15.48 0.80
N ASN A 293 10.59 -14.82 -0.25
CA ASN A 293 11.46 -13.66 -0.13
C ASN A 293 10.62 -12.41 0.20
N ILE A 294 10.29 -12.30 1.48
CA ILE A 294 9.52 -11.18 2.03
C ILE A 294 10.48 -10.20 2.72
N ARG A 295 10.32 -8.92 2.40
CA ARG A 295 11.05 -7.81 3.00
C ARG A 295 10.07 -6.86 3.68
N LEU A 296 10.36 -6.52 4.94
CA LEU A 296 9.64 -5.46 5.64
C LEU A 296 10.52 -4.21 5.71
N VAL A 297 9.91 -3.05 5.55
CA VAL A 297 10.60 -1.75 5.60
C VAL A 297 9.81 -0.81 6.50
N GLY A 298 10.43 -0.37 7.59
CA GLY A 298 9.85 0.61 8.50
C GLY A 298 10.49 1.98 8.31
N HIS A 299 9.74 3.04 8.56
CA HIS A 299 10.28 4.39 8.65
C HIS A 299 9.82 5.08 9.93
N SER A 300 10.70 5.84 10.59
CA SER A 300 10.37 6.55 11.83
C SER A 300 9.80 5.59 12.88
N ILE A 301 8.62 5.87 13.47
CA ILE A 301 7.94 4.94 14.38
C ILE A 301 7.38 3.68 13.67
N GLY A 302 7.20 3.71 12.34
CA GLY A 302 6.80 2.56 11.53
C GLY A 302 7.81 1.40 11.59
N ASN A 303 9.04 1.68 12.03
CA ASN A 303 10.02 0.66 12.39
C ASN A 303 9.53 -0.28 13.50
N GLN A 304 8.82 0.26 14.49
CA GLN A 304 8.21 -0.54 15.55
C GLN A 304 7.09 -1.42 15.01
N VAL A 305 6.28 -0.92 14.08
CA VAL A 305 5.20 -1.70 13.43
C VAL A 305 5.77 -2.93 12.72
N VAL A 306 6.80 -2.78 11.90
CA VAL A 306 7.33 -3.90 11.10
C VAL A 306 8.09 -4.92 11.93
N ILE A 307 8.84 -4.49 12.95
CA ILE A 307 9.65 -5.41 13.74
C ILE A 307 8.80 -6.16 14.78
N THR A 308 7.76 -5.54 15.34
CA THR A 308 6.78 -6.23 16.22
C THR A 308 5.94 -7.23 15.43
N LEU A 309 5.55 -6.90 14.19
CA LEU A 309 4.94 -7.86 13.26
C LEU A 309 5.85 -9.07 13.06
N ALA A 310 7.11 -8.84 12.68
CA ALA A 310 8.05 -9.92 12.40
C ALA A 310 8.33 -10.80 13.63
N HIS A 311 8.44 -10.20 14.82
CA HIS A 311 8.61 -10.97 16.06
C HIS A 311 7.38 -11.81 16.39
N LYS A 312 6.17 -11.27 16.20
CA LYS A 312 4.93 -12.03 16.38
C LYS A 312 4.86 -13.23 15.43
N ILE A 313 5.27 -13.06 14.17
CA ILE A 313 5.40 -14.15 13.19
C ILE A 313 6.41 -15.20 13.70
N SER A 314 7.61 -14.76 14.11
CA SER A 314 8.66 -15.64 14.66
C SER A 314 8.15 -16.48 15.84
N ASN A 315 7.44 -15.88 16.80
CA ASN A 315 6.87 -16.59 17.94
C ASN A 315 5.83 -17.63 17.52
N ASN A 316 4.94 -17.29 16.58
CA ASN A 316 3.93 -18.23 16.11
C ASN A 316 4.56 -19.39 15.33
N ILE A 317 5.66 -19.16 14.60
CA ILE A 317 6.42 -20.23 13.96
C ILE A 317 7.06 -21.14 15.02
N LYS A 318 7.71 -20.56 16.03
CA LYS A 318 8.34 -21.29 17.14
C LYS A 318 7.33 -22.16 17.90
N GLU A 319 6.09 -21.69 18.05
CA GLU A 319 4.99 -22.41 18.70
C GLU A 319 4.28 -23.41 17.77
N ASN A 320 4.72 -23.57 16.52
CA ASN A 320 4.08 -24.38 15.47
C ASN A 320 2.64 -23.95 15.11
N ASN A 321 2.31 -22.67 15.34
CA ASN A 321 1.03 -22.06 15.00
C ASN A 321 1.02 -21.42 13.60
N LEU A 322 2.19 -21.26 12.97
CA LEU A 322 2.35 -20.61 11.66
C LEU A 322 3.52 -21.25 10.90
N ASP A 323 3.38 -21.35 9.57
CA ASP A 323 4.44 -21.89 8.72
C ASP A 323 5.61 -20.90 8.53
N SER A 324 6.83 -21.42 8.33
CA SER A 324 8.03 -20.60 8.18
C SER A 324 8.05 -19.69 6.94
N HIS A 325 7.25 -19.98 5.89
CA HIS A 325 7.19 -19.17 4.67
C HIS A 325 6.69 -17.74 4.91
N TYR A 326 5.96 -17.50 6.02
CA TYR A 326 5.51 -16.15 6.40
C TYR A 326 6.65 -15.27 6.94
N MET A 327 7.79 -15.86 7.33
CA MET A 327 8.86 -15.12 7.98
C MET A 327 9.58 -14.17 7.00
N PRO A 328 9.66 -12.86 7.28
CA PRO A 328 10.47 -11.95 6.50
C PRO A 328 11.94 -12.38 6.48
N LYS A 329 12.58 -12.34 5.32
CA LYS A 329 14.02 -12.61 5.18
C LYS A 329 14.87 -11.37 5.44
N ARG A 330 14.28 -10.18 5.35
CA ARG A 330 14.99 -8.91 5.54
C ARG A 330 14.08 -7.83 6.12
N ILE A 331 14.59 -7.10 7.11
CA ILE A 331 13.95 -5.96 7.75
C ILE A 331 14.86 -4.74 7.59
N ALA A 332 14.37 -3.73 6.90
CA ALA A 332 15.06 -2.46 6.72
C ALA A 332 14.46 -1.40 7.63
N LEU A 333 15.27 -0.91 8.56
CA LEU A 333 14.88 0.09 9.53
C LEU A 333 15.38 1.47 9.10
N LEU A 334 14.46 2.31 8.61
CA LEU A 334 14.81 3.60 8.00
C LEU A 334 14.58 4.74 9.00
N ASP A 335 15.65 5.44 9.34
CA ASP A 335 15.75 6.51 10.34
C ASP A 335 14.85 6.24 11.56
N PRO A 336 15.13 5.16 12.32
CA PRO A 336 14.21 4.65 13.31
C PRO A 336 14.02 5.56 14.51
N TYR A 337 12.79 5.58 15.01
CA TYR A 337 12.40 6.24 16.25
C TYR A 337 11.95 5.20 17.29
N TRP A 338 12.54 5.30 18.48
CA TRP A 338 12.17 4.53 19.67
C TRP A 338 11.95 5.52 20.80
N SER A 339 10.81 5.46 21.50
CA SER A 339 10.59 6.38 22.62
C SER A 339 11.48 6.04 23.83
N ASN A 340 11.75 7.06 24.64
CA ASN A 340 12.32 6.90 25.98
C ASN A 340 11.23 6.76 27.06
N SER A 341 9.96 6.83 26.67
CA SER A 341 8.83 7.08 27.57
C SER A 341 8.02 5.83 27.89
N HIS A 342 8.04 4.82 27.01
CA HIS A 342 7.29 3.58 27.23
C HIS A 342 8.18 2.38 27.54
N PHE A 343 7.59 1.48 28.35
CA PHE A 343 8.22 0.25 28.81
C PHE A 343 7.27 -0.93 28.59
N SER A 344 7.81 -2.06 28.17
CA SER A 344 7.09 -3.33 28.11
C SER A 344 7.78 -4.31 29.07
N ASN A 345 7.03 -4.83 30.04
CA ASN A 345 7.53 -5.73 31.09
C ASN A 345 8.81 -5.21 31.79
N GLY A 346 8.86 -3.90 32.09
CA GLY A 346 9.98 -3.25 32.77
C GLY A 346 11.20 -2.93 31.88
N LYS A 347 11.18 -3.26 30.58
CA LYS A 347 12.23 -2.90 29.61
C LYS A 347 11.78 -1.75 28.73
N SER A 348 12.69 -0.83 28.39
CA SER A 348 12.41 0.22 27.39
C SER A 348 12.04 -0.40 26.05
N ILE A 349 11.23 0.30 25.25
CA ILE A 349 10.90 -0.14 23.89
C ILE A 349 12.16 -0.42 23.06
N ALA A 350 13.18 0.44 23.15
CA ALA A 350 14.44 0.23 22.43
C ALA A 350 15.11 -1.12 22.78
N ASN A 351 15.17 -1.49 24.07
CA ASN A 351 15.76 -2.76 24.49
C ASN A 351 14.92 -3.97 24.04
N VAL A 352 13.58 -3.87 24.12
CA VAL A 352 12.68 -4.92 23.63
C VAL A 352 12.87 -5.15 22.12
N ILE A 353 13.01 -4.07 21.36
CA ILE A 353 13.26 -4.11 19.92
C ILE A 353 14.59 -4.79 19.60
N SER A 354 15.63 -4.55 20.40
CA SER A 354 16.93 -5.20 20.25
C SER A 354 16.88 -6.69 20.60
N ASP A 355 16.14 -7.07 21.63
CA ASP A 355 15.88 -8.47 21.96
C ASP A 355 15.17 -9.19 20.79
N TYR A 356 14.16 -8.55 20.20
CA TYR A 356 13.43 -9.09 19.04
C TYR A 356 14.35 -9.22 17.82
N ALA A 357 15.17 -8.20 17.55
CA ALA A 357 16.15 -8.21 16.46
C ALA A 357 17.16 -9.35 16.63
N MET A 358 17.73 -9.50 17.83
CA MET A 358 18.67 -10.58 18.17
C MET A 358 18.04 -11.95 17.97
N GLU A 359 16.83 -12.16 18.50
CA GLU A 359 16.10 -13.42 18.38
C GLU A 359 15.85 -13.78 16.91
N MET A 360 15.32 -12.85 16.11
CA MET A 360 15.02 -13.12 14.72
C MET A 360 16.27 -13.31 13.86
N ALA A 361 17.34 -12.53 14.10
CA ALA A 361 18.60 -12.69 13.38
C ALA A 361 19.24 -14.06 13.66
N THR A 362 19.19 -14.53 14.91
CA THR A 362 19.82 -15.79 15.31
C THR A 362 18.98 -17.04 15.02
N LYS A 363 17.66 -16.98 15.23
CA LYS A 363 16.78 -18.15 15.11
C LYS A 363 16.12 -18.29 13.76
N ASN A 364 15.84 -17.18 13.08
CA ASN A 364 15.08 -17.16 11.83
C ASN A 364 15.91 -16.70 10.63
N ASP A 365 17.20 -16.43 10.84
CA ASP A 365 18.14 -15.96 9.83
C ASP A 365 17.72 -14.63 9.16
N VAL A 366 17.04 -13.76 9.91
CA VAL A 366 16.55 -12.49 9.39
C VAL A 366 17.70 -11.49 9.25
N VAL A 367 17.83 -10.92 8.05
CA VAL A 367 18.74 -9.81 7.82
C VAL A 367 18.15 -8.53 8.38
N ILE A 368 18.89 -7.84 9.25
CA ILE A 368 18.47 -6.57 9.85
C ILE A 368 19.43 -5.48 9.44
N GLU A 369 18.88 -4.40 8.89
CA GLU A 369 19.64 -3.23 8.46
C GLU A 369 19.03 -1.95 9.05
N ASN A 370 19.89 -1.01 9.43
CA ASN A 370 19.55 0.23 10.10
C ASN A 370 20.17 1.41 9.35
N TYR A 371 19.35 2.21 8.69
CA TYR A 371 19.77 3.40 7.93
C TYR A 371 19.47 4.65 8.74
N ARG A 372 20.49 5.46 9.01
CA ARG A 372 20.35 6.75 9.70
C ARG A 372 20.72 7.88 8.76
N THR A 373 19.77 8.76 8.48
CA THR A 373 20.01 9.99 7.71
C THR A 373 20.16 11.21 8.57
N THR A 374 19.52 11.21 9.74
CA THR A 374 19.59 12.36 10.64
C THR A 374 20.77 12.24 11.58
N LYS A 375 21.50 13.34 11.78
CA LYS A 375 22.52 13.43 12.86
C LYS A 375 21.91 13.40 14.26
N THR A 376 20.59 13.28 14.37
CA THR A 376 19.80 13.79 15.48
C THR A 376 18.73 12.84 15.98
N SER A 377 18.98 11.52 16.03
CA SER A 377 18.21 10.58 16.89
C SER A 377 18.40 10.89 18.39
N THR A 378 18.71 12.13 18.71
CA THR A 378 19.30 12.67 19.92
C THR A 378 18.46 13.79 20.52
N LEU A 379 17.48 14.31 19.76
CA LEU A 379 16.61 15.38 20.24
C LEU A 379 15.39 14.84 21.02
N ILE A 380 14.88 13.63 20.73
CA ILE A 380 13.59 13.16 21.30
C ILE A 380 13.40 11.62 21.43
N GLY A 381 14.41 10.77 21.20
CA GLY A 381 14.26 9.31 21.24
C GLY A 381 15.56 8.55 21.56
N ASP A 382 15.52 7.23 21.57
CA ASP A 382 16.66 6.36 21.85
C ASP A 382 17.47 6.07 20.55
N LEU A 383 18.80 6.07 20.65
CA LEU A 383 19.71 5.67 19.54
C LEU A 383 19.81 4.16 19.34
N ASN A 384 19.33 3.41 20.32
CA ASN A 384 19.35 1.96 20.43
C ASN A 384 20.70 1.37 20.00
N TYR A 385 21.73 1.63 20.82
CA TYR A 385 23.08 1.12 20.56
C TYR A 385 23.12 -0.41 20.50
N ALA A 386 22.32 -1.10 21.32
CA ALA A 386 22.22 -2.56 21.27
C ALA A 386 21.74 -3.08 19.90
N LEU A 387 20.83 -2.36 19.22
CA LEU A 387 20.44 -2.70 17.86
C LEU A 387 21.58 -2.47 16.86
N GLN A 388 22.44 -1.46 17.09
CA GLN A 388 23.61 -1.23 16.25
C GLN A 388 24.63 -2.36 16.37
N ASP A 389 24.73 -3.02 17.53
CA ASP A 389 25.57 -4.21 17.72
C ASP A 389 25.04 -5.46 16.99
N ILE A 390 23.79 -5.42 16.53
CA ILE A 390 23.14 -6.54 15.83
C ILE A 390 23.10 -6.30 14.33
N ALA A 391 22.61 -5.14 13.92
CA ALA A 391 22.23 -4.85 12.54
C ALA A 391 23.42 -4.48 11.64
N ALA A 392 23.18 -4.45 10.33
CA ALA A 392 24.03 -3.73 9.39
C ALA A 392 23.68 -2.25 9.45
N VAL A 393 24.62 -1.41 9.89
CA VAL A 393 24.36 0.01 10.19
C VAL A 393 24.90 0.89 9.07
N TYR A 394 24.08 1.83 8.59
CA TYR A 394 24.41 2.75 7.50
C TYR A 394 24.15 4.19 7.94
N ARG A 395 25.15 5.05 7.78
CA ARG A 395 25.05 6.50 7.89
C ARG A 395 24.93 7.08 6.50
N VAL A 396 23.71 7.38 6.08
CA VAL A 396 23.42 8.08 4.83
C VAL A 396 23.47 9.58 5.13
N ASN A 397 24.20 10.37 4.35
CA ASN A 397 24.21 11.82 4.54
C ASN A 397 23.29 12.50 3.52
N ALA A 398 22.81 13.70 3.83
CA ALA A 398 21.96 14.49 2.95
C ALA A 398 22.45 15.95 2.93
N GLY A 399 23.76 16.13 2.70
CA GLY A 399 24.44 17.43 2.69
C GLY A 399 23.82 18.42 1.72
N PHE A 400 23.20 17.94 0.63
CA PHE A 400 22.42 18.76 -0.30
C PHE A 400 21.24 19.51 0.34
N LEU A 401 20.88 19.20 1.60
CA LEU A 401 19.86 19.89 2.39
C LEU A 401 20.42 20.95 3.34
N ASP A 402 21.74 21.16 3.36
CA ASP A 402 22.41 22.02 4.34
C ASP A 402 22.03 23.49 4.22
N TYR A 403 21.50 23.91 3.06
CA TYR A 403 20.95 25.24 2.83
C TYR A 403 19.62 25.50 3.57
N LEU A 404 18.95 24.46 4.08
CA LEU A 404 17.66 24.57 4.76
C LEU A 404 17.82 24.95 6.24
N LYS A 405 16.82 25.67 6.78
CA LYS A 405 16.73 25.98 8.21
C LYS A 405 16.66 24.70 9.05
N LYS A 406 17.29 24.69 10.24
CA LYS A 406 17.45 23.54 11.15
C LYS A 406 16.23 22.59 11.25
N LEU A 407 15.04 23.11 11.56
CA LEU A 407 13.84 22.26 11.70
C LEU A 407 13.33 21.69 10.37
N THR A 408 13.41 22.46 9.29
CA THR A 408 13.01 22.01 7.95
C THR A 408 14.01 20.99 7.41
N LYS A 409 15.31 21.27 7.58
CA LYS A 409 16.42 20.34 7.28
C LYS A 409 16.18 19.01 7.97
N PHE A 410 16.00 19.03 9.29
CA PHE A 410 15.71 17.82 10.09
C PHE A 410 14.56 16.98 9.52
N ARG A 411 13.40 17.61 9.25
CA ARG A 411 12.25 16.90 8.68
C ARG A 411 12.54 16.32 7.29
N LYS A 412 13.32 17.01 6.46
CA LYS A 412 13.68 16.55 5.12
C LYS A 412 14.71 15.41 5.17
N GLU A 413 15.73 15.50 6.01
CA GLU A 413 16.71 14.45 6.28
C GLU A 413 16.02 13.18 6.80
N HIS A 414 15.13 13.32 7.79
CA HIS A 414 14.39 12.19 8.36
C HIS A 414 13.61 11.41 7.29
N ASN A 415 12.94 12.13 6.38
CA ASN A 415 12.21 11.52 5.27
C ASN A 415 13.12 10.97 4.16
N TYR A 416 14.33 11.51 4.02
CA TYR A 416 15.27 11.11 2.97
C TYR A 416 15.69 9.64 3.09
N ALA A 417 15.72 9.05 4.29
CA ALA A 417 16.03 7.63 4.45
C ALA A 417 15.10 6.74 3.62
N THR A 418 13.82 7.10 3.52
CA THR A 418 12.85 6.39 2.66
C THR A 418 13.17 6.58 1.19
N THR A 419 13.42 7.80 0.76
CA THR A 419 13.74 8.11 -0.63
C THR A 419 15.01 7.39 -1.07
N TRP A 420 16.09 7.53 -0.29
CA TRP A 420 17.38 6.91 -0.56
C TRP A 420 17.27 5.39 -0.66
N TYR A 421 16.66 4.75 0.34
CA TYR A 421 16.53 3.28 0.37
C TYR A 421 15.76 2.75 -0.83
N PHE A 422 14.57 3.28 -1.11
CA PHE A 422 13.78 2.77 -2.23
C PHE A 422 14.40 3.11 -3.59
N TRP A 423 15.13 4.23 -3.72
CA TRP A 423 15.81 4.60 -4.96
C TRP A 423 17.11 3.79 -5.19
N SER A 424 17.81 3.40 -4.12
CA SER A 424 19.01 2.55 -4.18
C SER A 424 18.78 1.21 -4.87
N MET A 425 17.54 0.74 -4.98
CA MET A 425 17.18 -0.45 -5.76
C MET A 425 17.61 -0.38 -7.24
N LYS A 426 17.82 0.83 -7.75
CA LYS A 426 18.26 1.08 -9.13
C LYS A 426 19.76 0.85 -9.35
N TYR A 427 20.59 1.08 -8.33
CA TYR A 427 22.03 1.26 -8.49
C TYR A 427 22.82 0.25 -7.65
N ASP A 428 23.98 -0.17 -8.17
CA ASP A 428 24.96 -0.91 -7.40
C ASP A 428 25.80 0.10 -6.61
N ILE A 429 25.41 0.35 -5.36
CA ILE A 429 26.06 1.33 -4.47
C ILE A 429 27.33 0.71 -3.86
N PRO A 430 28.53 1.18 -4.21
CA PRO A 430 29.78 0.61 -3.72
C PRO A 430 29.95 0.82 -2.21
N ALA A 431 30.41 -0.23 -1.54
CA ALA A 431 30.89 -0.19 -0.17
C ALA A 431 32.30 -0.79 -0.14
N ASN A 432 33.32 0.04 0.11
CA ASN A 432 34.74 -0.32 -0.06
C ASN A 432 35.07 -1.75 0.41
N ASN A 433 35.71 -2.52 -0.47
CA ASN A 433 36.09 -3.94 -0.25
C ASN A 433 34.95 -4.90 0.13
N ASN A 434 33.70 -4.41 0.14
CA ASN A 434 32.50 -5.11 0.56
C ASN A 434 31.37 -4.94 -0.47
N GLY A 435 31.71 -4.88 -1.76
CA GLY A 435 30.75 -5.00 -2.85
C GLY A 435 29.66 -3.92 -2.82
N VAL A 436 28.39 -4.35 -2.84
CA VAL A 436 27.21 -3.50 -3.00
C VAL A 436 26.35 -3.48 -1.73
N ILE A 437 25.86 -2.31 -1.36
CA ILE A 437 24.91 -2.10 -0.24
C ILE A 437 23.57 -1.51 -0.73
N GLY A 438 22.69 -1.14 0.20
CA GLY A 438 21.37 -0.59 -0.10
C GLY A 438 20.36 -1.66 -0.51
N ALA A 439 19.21 -1.22 -1.02
CA ALA A 439 18.08 -2.10 -1.29
C ALA A 439 18.37 -3.17 -2.38
N ARG A 440 19.24 -2.85 -3.35
CA ARG A 440 19.61 -3.75 -4.45
C ARG A 440 20.52 -4.90 -4.00
N ALA A 441 21.30 -4.71 -2.95
CA ALA A 441 22.19 -5.74 -2.42
C ALA A 441 21.42 -7.00 -2.01
N SER A 442 22.07 -8.16 -2.15
CA SER A 442 21.48 -9.44 -1.74
C SER A 442 21.39 -9.55 -0.22
N ASN A 443 20.47 -10.38 0.27
CA ASN A 443 20.35 -10.67 1.71
C ASN A 443 21.67 -11.23 2.26
N TYR A 444 22.33 -12.12 1.52
CA TYR A 444 23.66 -12.63 1.86
C TYR A 444 24.66 -11.49 2.09
N LYS A 445 24.68 -10.48 1.20
CA LYS A 445 25.67 -9.42 1.30
C LYS A 445 25.43 -8.53 2.51
N ILE A 446 24.18 -8.14 2.74
CA ILE A 446 23.82 -7.32 3.90
C ILE A 446 24.06 -8.07 5.21
N LYS A 447 23.85 -9.40 5.23
CA LYS A 447 24.17 -10.23 6.40
C LYS A 447 25.65 -10.17 6.78
N GLN A 448 26.56 -10.12 5.81
CA GLN A 448 28.00 -9.92 6.09
C GLN A 448 28.31 -8.53 6.67
N CYS A 449 27.44 -7.56 6.43
CA CYS A 449 27.54 -6.22 7.00
C CYS A 449 26.97 -6.11 8.42
N MET A 450 26.29 -7.14 8.94
CA MET A 450 25.70 -7.12 10.27
C MET A 450 26.76 -7.24 11.37
N ASN A 451 26.58 -6.51 12.46
CA ASN A 451 27.52 -6.49 13.59
C ASN A 451 27.40 -7.71 14.50
N ILE A 452 26.28 -8.45 14.47
CA ILE A 452 26.09 -9.67 15.27
C ILE A 452 27.16 -10.75 15.03
N HIS A 453 27.82 -10.71 13.88
CA HIS A 453 28.88 -11.65 13.50
C HIS A 453 30.30 -11.09 13.73
N ARG A 454 30.43 -9.97 14.44
CA ARG A 454 31.69 -9.23 14.60
C ARG A 454 32.07 -9.10 16.07
N ASN A 455 33.37 -9.00 16.34
CA ASN A 455 33.91 -8.76 17.68
C ASN A 455 33.82 -7.29 18.13
N SER A 456 33.45 -6.39 17.22
CA SER A 456 33.32 -4.96 17.48
C SER A 456 32.25 -4.40 16.55
N THR A 457 31.65 -3.30 16.96
CA THR A 457 30.60 -2.62 16.21
C THR A 457 31.21 -1.76 15.11
N TRP A 458 30.61 -1.79 13.92
CA TRP A 458 31.00 -0.98 12.76
C TRP A 458 29.77 -0.36 12.11
N PHE A 459 29.96 0.71 11.36
CA PHE A 459 28.93 1.25 10.49
C PHE A 459 29.52 1.65 9.13
N TRP A 460 28.65 1.69 8.14
CA TRP A 460 28.95 2.14 6.78
C TRP A 460 28.62 3.61 6.66
N LYS A 461 29.61 4.45 6.43
CA LYS A 461 29.46 5.89 6.27
C LYS A 461 29.53 6.27 4.81
N MET A 462 28.57 7.07 4.38
CA MET A 462 28.59 7.67 3.05
C MET A 462 29.77 8.62 2.92
N ASN A 463 30.52 8.50 1.84
CA ASN A 463 31.75 9.26 1.61
C ASN A 463 31.44 10.75 1.34
N TRP A 464 32.26 11.62 1.93
CA TRP A 464 32.28 13.06 1.64
C TRP A 464 33.39 13.34 0.62
N PHE A 465 33.05 13.91 -0.54
CA PHE A 465 34.00 14.13 -1.64
C PHE A 465 34.54 15.57 -1.76
N GLY A 466 34.18 16.46 -0.83
CA GLY A 466 34.66 17.86 -0.81
C GLY A 466 33.71 18.83 -1.48
N VAL A 467 33.77 20.10 -1.07
CA VAL A 467 32.99 21.17 -1.68
C VAL A 467 33.40 21.35 -3.14
N GLY A 468 32.44 21.20 -4.07
CA GLY A 468 32.66 21.37 -5.52
C GLY A 468 32.74 20.07 -6.31
N ASN A 469 32.78 18.90 -5.65
CA ASN A 469 32.61 17.62 -6.30
C ASN A 469 31.11 17.25 -6.21
N MET A 470 30.40 17.20 -7.35
CA MET A 470 28.97 16.86 -7.40
C MET A 470 28.76 15.34 -7.26
N ALA A 471 29.32 14.75 -6.20
CA ALA A 471 29.28 13.32 -5.93
C ALA A 471 28.90 13.07 -4.47
N GLY A 472 28.08 12.04 -4.25
CA GLY A 472 27.72 11.57 -2.91
C GLY A 472 26.68 12.46 -2.24
N GLU A 473 26.98 12.93 -1.03
CA GLU A 473 26.01 13.61 -0.17
C GLU A 473 25.50 14.98 -0.69
N GLU A 474 26.10 15.50 -1.74
CA GLU A 474 25.72 16.75 -2.40
C GLU A 474 24.63 16.56 -3.47
N THR A 475 24.21 15.31 -3.75
CA THR A 475 23.06 15.04 -4.62
C THR A 475 22.01 14.17 -3.92
N PRO A 476 20.72 14.29 -4.30
CA PRO A 476 19.67 13.44 -3.72
C PRO A 476 19.62 12.02 -4.32
N SER A 477 20.42 11.73 -5.34
CA SER A 477 20.38 10.48 -6.09
C SER A 477 21.40 9.49 -5.52
N PRO A 478 21.04 8.22 -5.25
CA PRO A 478 22.02 7.23 -4.81
C PRO A 478 22.99 6.72 -5.89
N TYR A 479 23.14 7.45 -7.01
CA TYR A 479 23.87 6.97 -8.18
C TYR A 479 25.39 7.07 -7.99
N ASP A 480 25.79 8.14 -7.33
CA ASP A 480 27.14 8.64 -7.07
C ASP A 480 27.54 8.46 -5.61
N ASP A 481 26.72 7.76 -4.82
CA ASP A 481 27.01 7.45 -3.43
C ASP A 481 27.99 6.28 -3.31
N GLU A 482 28.98 6.44 -2.45
CA GLU A 482 29.92 5.39 -2.06
C GLU A 482 30.06 5.35 -0.54
N PHE A 483 30.37 4.17 0.01
CA PHE A 483 30.45 3.97 1.45
C PHE A 483 31.78 3.39 1.91
N THR A 484 32.26 3.89 3.04
CA THR A 484 33.42 3.38 3.79
C THR A 484 32.99 2.80 5.12
N MET A 485 33.74 1.82 5.63
CA MET A 485 33.44 1.20 6.92
C MET A 485 34.22 1.93 8.03
N GLU A 486 33.53 2.35 9.08
CA GLU A 486 34.11 2.98 10.26
C GLU A 486 33.80 2.17 11.53
N SER A 487 34.75 2.15 12.47
CA SER A 487 34.60 1.44 13.75
C SER A 487 33.78 2.26 14.73
N GLY A 488 32.93 1.60 15.51
CA GLY A 488 32.11 2.21 16.56
C GLY A 488 30.62 2.17 16.23
N VAL A 489 29.87 3.02 16.94
CA VAL A 489 28.43 3.22 16.77
C VAL A 489 28.17 4.60 16.22
N ILE A 490 27.07 4.76 15.48
CA ILE A 490 26.56 6.09 15.16
C ILE A 490 26.06 6.72 16.46
N SER A 491 26.80 7.72 16.93
CA SER A 491 26.55 8.41 18.18
C SER A 491 25.75 9.71 17.99
N ALA A 492 25.29 10.25 19.11
CA ALA A 492 24.51 11.47 19.15
C ALA A 492 25.30 12.75 18.82
N ILE A 493 26.60 12.69 19.10
CA ILE A 493 27.53 13.81 19.09
C ILE A 493 28.68 13.29 18.23
N GLY A 494 28.77 13.79 16.99
CA GLY A 494 29.56 13.17 15.93
C GLY A 494 30.96 12.73 16.34
N ASN A 495 31.32 11.51 15.99
CA ASN A 495 32.08 11.22 14.77
C ASN A 495 31.63 9.86 14.23
#